data_AF-A0A2N2RS67-F1
#
_entry.id   AF-A0A2N2RS67-F1
#
_cell.length_a   1.000
_cell.length_b   1.000
_cell.length_c   1.000
_cell.angle_alpha   90.00
_cell.angle_beta   90.00
_cell.angle_gamma   90.00
#
_symmetry.space_group_name_H-M   'P 1'
#
loop_
_entity.id
_entity.type
_entity.pdbx_description
1 polymer ?
#
loop_
_entity_poly.entity_id
_entity_poly.type
_entity_poly.pdbx_seq_one_letter_code
_entity_poly.pdbx_strand_id
1 'polypeptide(L)'
;MCLTYVKLMCYSSSRRVTVKPVMELGKSGVAEALALVAVGVSAAAAAKQTGISRSAVSQAIKVREMRKVLGQRVCSECEAPLPVDARPSALTCSGRCRVIRLRRLKGEAKKLEIDAINRDRAKLGLPPLERLAVPSHGQSD
;
A
#
# COMPACT_ATOMS: atom_id res chain seq x y z
N MET A 1 46.53 11.86 45.64
CA MET A 1 45.35 12.54 45.07
C MET A 1 45.00 11.91 43.74
N CYS A 2 43.73 11.55 43.57
CA CYS A 2 43.19 10.74 42.48
C CYS A 2 43.30 11.40 41.10
N LEU A 3 43.75 10.65 40.10
CA LEU A 3 43.39 10.89 38.70
C LEU A 3 42.91 9.57 38.08
N THR A 4 41.59 9.51 37.91
CA THR A 4 40.83 8.46 37.24
C THR A 4 41.12 8.46 35.74
N TYR A 5 41.80 7.43 35.24
CA TYR A 5 41.90 7.18 33.80
C TYR A 5 40.79 6.23 33.36
N VAL A 6 39.79 6.79 32.67
CA VAL A 6 38.73 6.02 32.00
C VAL A 6 39.33 5.39 30.74
N LYS A 7 39.41 4.05 30.73
CA LYS A 7 39.88 3.25 29.61
C LYS A 7 38.77 3.13 28.56
N LEU A 8 38.75 4.02 27.57
CA LEU A 8 37.95 3.84 26.36
C LEU A 8 38.53 2.65 25.58
N MET A 9 37.90 1.48 25.69
CA MET A 9 38.13 0.37 24.77
C MET A 9 37.41 0.66 23.45
N CYS A 10 38.15 1.16 22.47
CA CYS A 10 37.73 1.18 21.07
C CYS A 10 37.67 -0.26 20.55
N TYR A 11 36.50 -0.87 20.57
CA TYR A 11 36.23 -2.15 19.92
C TYR A 11 36.14 -1.92 18.40
N SER A 12 37.30 -1.88 17.72
CA SER A 12 37.40 -1.85 16.26
C SER A 12 36.90 -3.16 15.66
N SER A 13 35.57 -3.30 15.54
CA SER A 13 34.95 -4.36 14.77
C SER A 13 35.19 -4.09 13.29
N SER A 14 36.17 -4.79 12.72
CA SER A 14 36.46 -4.83 11.28
C SER A 14 35.28 -5.41 10.50
N ARG A 15 34.22 -4.61 10.28
CA ARG A 15 33.18 -4.95 9.30
C ARG A 15 33.76 -4.69 7.90
N ARG A 16 34.21 -5.75 7.23
CA ARG A 16 34.41 -5.74 5.78
C ARG A 16 33.06 -5.42 5.14
N VAL A 17 32.87 -4.16 4.74
CA VAL A 17 31.75 -3.77 3.88
C VAL A 17 32.08 -4.30 2.48
N THR A 18 31.60 -5.52 2.21
CA THR A 18 31.64 -6.08 0.87
C THR A 18 30.56 -5.39 0.04
N VAL A 19 30.95 -4.35 -0.68
CA VAL A 19 30.08 -3.71 -1.68
C VAL A 19 29.93 -4.70 -2.83
N LYS A 20 28.74 -5.31 -2.94
CA LYS A 20 28.37 -6.19 -4.05
C LYS A 20 28.08 -5.35 -5.31
N PRO A 21 28.24 -5.94 -6.52
CA PRO A 21 28.15 -5.23 -7.78
C PRO A 21 26.76 -4.67 -8.03
N VAL A 22 26.73 -3.61 -8.83
CA VAL A 22 25.56 -2.87 -9.34
C VAL A 22 24.46 -3.85 -9.73
N MET A 23 23.31 -3.78 -9.06
CA MET A 23 22.13 -4.58 -9.40
C MET A 23 21.65 -4.20 -10.81
N GLU A 24 21.45 -5.21 -11.67
CA GLU A 24 20.81 -5.01 -12.97
C GLU A 24 19.45 -4.34 -12.81
N LEU A 25 19.21 -3.34 -13.67
CA LEU A 25 17.97 -2.59 -13.78
C LEU A 25 16.81 -3.53 -14.11
N GLY A 26 16.03 -3.94 -13.12
CA GLY A 26 14.66 -4.40 -13.35
C GLY A 26 14.09 -5.47 -12.44
N LYS A 27 14.91 -6.19 -11.65
CA LYS A 27 14.40 -7.23 -10.73
C LYS A 27 14.88 -6.92 -9.31
N SER A 28 13.93 -6.76 -8.39
CA SER A 28 14.28 -6.54 -6.97
C SER A 28 14.96 -7.78 -6.40
N GLY A 29 15.99 -7.62 -5.57
CA GLY A 29 16.69 -8.76 -4.95
C GLY A 29 15.77 -9.67 -4.11
N VAL A 30 14.60 -9.16 -3.70
CA VAL A 30 13.53 -9.92 -3.06
C VAL A 30 12.85 -10.90 -4.04
N ALA A 31 12.61 -10.48 -5.29
CA ALA A 31 12.01 -11.33 -6.32
C ALA A 31 12.92 -12.53 -6.67
N GLU A 32 14.22 -12.29 -6.79
CA GLU A 32 15.22 -13.34 -7.02
C GLU A 32 15.29 -14.32 -5.84
N ALA A 33 15.25 -13.81 -4.60
CA ALA A 33 15.26 -14.66 -3.42
C ALA A 33 14.02 -15.55 -3.33
N LEU A 34 12.85 -15.01 -3.69
CA LEU A 34 11.61 -15.77 -3.75
C LEU A 34 11.64 -16.85 -4.84
N ALA A 35 12.31 -16.59 -5.97
CA ALA A 35 12.49 -17.59 -7.02
C ALA A 35 13.37 -18.76 -6.54
N LEU A 36 14.48 -18.47 -5.86
CA LEU A 36 15.36 -19.50 -5.27
C LEU A 36 14.62 -20.35 -4.22
N VAL A 37 13.81 -19.71 -3.37
CA VAL A 37 12.96 -20.42 -2.40
C VAL A 37 11.94 -21.32 -3.10
N ALA A 38 11.37 -20.89 -4.23
CA ALA A 38 10.43 -21.71 -4.99
C ALA A 38 11.06 -22.98 -5.59
N VAL A 39 12.38 -22.98 -5.84
CA VAL A 39 13.15 -24.15 -6.33
C VAL A 39 13.58 -25.08 -5.18
N GLY A 40 13.26 -24.73 -3.91
CA GLY A 40 13.56 -25.56 -2.74
C GLY A 40 14.77 -25.11 -1.93
N VAL A 41 15.39 -23.97 -2.25
CA VAL A 41 16.48 -23.40 -1.45
C VAL A 41 15.92 -22.84 -0.15
N SER A 42 16.59 -23.09 0.98
CA SER A 42 16.17 -22.52 2.26
C SER A 42 16.19 -20.98 2.23
N ALA A 43 15.23 -20.34 2.91
CA ALA A 43 15.13 -18.87 2.96
C ALA A 43 16.43 -18.20 3.43
N ALA A 44 17.17 -18.86 4.33
CA ALA A 44 18.46 -18.40 4.83
C ALA A 44 19.58 -18.44 3.77
N ALA A 45 19.59 -19.44 2.89
CA ALA A 45 20.55 -19.56 1.80
C ALA A 45 20.20 -18.60 0.65
N ALA A 46 18.91 -18.48 0.30
CA ALA A 46 18.43 -17.53 -0.69
C ALA A 46 18.80 -16.09 -0.32
N ALA A 47 18.60 -15.70 0.95
CA ALA A 47 18.98 -14.38 1.46
C ALA A 47 20.49 -14.08 1.30
N LYS A 48 21.35 -15.07 1.57
CA LYS A 48 22.81 -14.91 1.42
C LYS A 48 23.20 -14.73 -0.05
N GLN A 49 22.60 -15.50 -0.94
CA GLN A 49 22.86 -15.46 -2.38
C GLN A 49 22.50 -14.09 -2.95
N THR A 50 21.27 -13.61 -2.70
CA THR A 50 20.79 -12.33 -3.23
C THR A 50 21.25 -11.11 -2.43
N GLY A 51 21.89 -11.32 -1.28
CA GLY A 51 22.44 -10.22 -0.47
C GLY A 51 21.40 -9.40 0.29
N ILE A 52 20.20 -9.93 0.49
CA ILE A 52 19.14 -9.28 1.29
C ILE A 52 19.06 -9.87 2.69
N SER A 53 18.37 -9.18 3.60
CA SER A 53 18.18 -9.68 4.96
C SER A 53 17.27 -10.91 4.98
N ARG A 54 17.53 -11.83 5.91
CA ARG A 54 16.65 -12.99 6.14
C ARG A 54 15.23 -12.56 6.50
N SER A 55 15.09 -11.48 7.27
CA SER A 55 13.79 -10.93 7.65
C SER A 55 13.00 -10.44 6.44
N ALA A 56 13.64 -9.84 5.44
CA ALA A 56 12.99 -9.43 4.20
C ALA A 56 12.44 -10.63 3.42
N VAL A 57 13.20 -11.73 3.32
CA VAL A 57 12.73 -12.98 2.68
C VAL A 57 11.55 -13.56 3.44
N SER A 58 11.63 -13.70 4.76
CA SER A 58 10.54 -14.23 5.58
C SER A 58 9.27 -13.38 5.49
N GLN A 59 9.39 -12.05 5.48
CA GLN A 59 8.26 -11.16 5.27
C GLN A 59 7.65 -11.32 3.88
N ALA A 60 8.48 -11.42 2.84
CA ALA A 60 8.02 -11.61 1.48
C ALA A 60 7.24 -12.93 1.30
N ILE A 61 7.70 -14.02 1.92
CA ILE A 61 6.99 -15.31 1.95
C ILE A 61 5.62 -15.15 2.64
N LYS A 62 5.59 -14.56 3.85
CA LYS A 62 4.34 -14.33 4.60
C LYS A 62 3.34 -13.49 3.81
N VAL A 63 3.80 -12.41 3.16
CA VAL A 63 2.94 -11.56 2.32
C VAL A 63 2.39 -12.36 1.14
N ARG A 64 3.18 -13.24 0.52
CA ARG A 64 2.74 -14.09 -0.59
C ARG A 64 1.69 -15.12 -0.14
N GLU A 65 1.87 -15.74 1.03
CA GLU A 65 0.90 -16.68 1.60
C GLU A 65 -0.40 -15.98 1.99
N MET A 66 -0.31 -14.85 2.70
CA MET A 66 -1.48 -14.04 3.06
C MET A 66 -2.31 -13.65 1.82
N ARG A 67 -1.66 -13.37 0.69
CA ARG A 67 -2.34 -13.07 -0.58
C ARG A 67 -3.02 -14.27 -1.22
N LYS A 68 -2.47 -15.49 -1.05
CA LYS A 68 -3.15 -16.71 -1.50
C LYS A 68 -4.42 -16.97 -0.69
N VAL A 69 -4.37 -16.72 0.62
CA VAL A 69 -5.50 -16.94 1.53
C VAL A 69 -6.60 -15.89 1.35
N LEU A 70 -6.24 -14.62 1.17
CA LEU A 70 -7.20 -13.50 1.07
C LEU A 70 -7.81 -13.32 -0.33
N GLY A 71 -7.39 -14.10 -1.32
CA GLY A 71 -7.87 -13.99 -2.71
C GLY A 71 -7.41 -12.72 -3.43
N GLN A 72 -7.70 -12.65 -4.74
CA GLN A 72 -7.50 -11.43 -5.53
C GLN A 72 -8.53 -10.37 -5.10
N ARG A 73 -8.04 -9.31 -4.47
CA ARG A 73 -8.88 -8.16 -4.10
C ARG A 73 -9.24 -7.37 -5.36
N VAL A 74 -10.48 -6.92 -5.46
CA VAL A 74 -11.00 -6.21 -6.63
C VAL A 74 -11.21 -4.72 -6.36
N CYS A 75 -11.18 -3.92 -7.43
CA CYS A 75 -11.47 -2.49 -7.41
C CYS A 75 -12.95 -2.22 -7.10
N SER A 76 -13.23 -1.26 -6.22
CA SER A 76 -14.61 -0.90 -5.86
C SER A 76 -15.39 -0.19 -6.96
N GLU A 77 -14.72 0.33 -8.00
CA GLU A 77 -15.39 1.14 -9.04
C GLU A 77 -15.46 0.44 -10.40
N CYS A 78 -14.54 -0.47 -10.72
CA CYS A 78 -14.51 -1.14 -12.02
C CYS A 78 -14.33 -2.66 -11.93
N GLU A 79 -14.35 -3.22 -10.72
CA GLU A 79 -14.25 -4.66 -10.42
C GLU A 79 -12.97 -5.35 -10.92
N ALA A 80 -12.07 -4.61 -11.58
CA ALA A 80 -10.77 -5.11 -12.00
C ALA A 80 -9.90 -5.51 -10.78
N PRO A 81 -9.03 -6.51 -10.92
CA PRO A 81 -8.10 -6.88 -9.86
C PRO A 81 -7.23 -5.70 -9.42
N LEU A 82 -7.02 -5.57 -8.12
CA LEU A 82 -6.06 -4.60 -7.58
C LEU A 82 -4.62 -5.02 -7.94
N PRO A 83 -3.73 -4.05 -8.22
CA PRO A 83 -2.37 -4.36 -8.60
C PRO A 83 -1.61 -5.03 -7.45
N VAL A 84 -0.62 -5.86 -7.79
CA VAL A 84 0.05 -6.78 -6.86
C VAL A 84 0.85 -6.01 -5.79
N ASP A 85 1.27 -4.80 -6.08
CA ASP A 85 1.97 -3.88 -5.17
C ASP A 85 1.03 -2.97 -4.38
N ALA A 86 -0.29 -3.07 -4.59
CA ALA A 86 -1.26 -2.26 -3.87
C ALA A 86 -1.18 -2.48 -2.35
N ARG A 87 -1.33 -1.39 -1.60
CA ARG A 87 -1.43 -1.44 -0.14
C ARG A 87 -2.64 -2.29 0.29
N PRO A 88 -2.59 -2.95 1.46
CA PRO A 88 -3.73 -3.71 1.99
C PRO A 88 -5.02 -2.89 2.16
N SER A 89 -4.92 -1.56 2.31
CA SER A 89 -6.07 -0.65 2.42
C SER A 89 -6.51 -0.04 1.08
N ALA A 90 -5.81 -0.32 -0.03
CA ALA A 90 -6.17 0.23 -1.34
C ALA A 90 -7.52 -0.35 -1.79
N LEU A 91 -8.43 0.51 -2.26
CA LEU A 91 -9.79 0.10 -2.66
C LEU A 91 -10.03 0.30 -4.16
N THR A 92 -9.10 0.97 -4.86
CA THR A 92 -9.21 1.28 -6.28
C THR A 92 -7.95 0.86 -7.01
N CYS A 93 -8.08 0.33 -8.23
CA CYS A 93 -6.95 -0.18 -9.01
C CYS A 93 -6.03 0.92 -9.58
N SER A 94 -6.55 2.14 -9.77
CA SER A 94 -5.85 3.25 -10.42
C SER A 94 -6.25 4.61 -9.86
N GLY A 95 -5.44 5.63 -10.17
CA GLY A 95 -5.76 7.02 -9.86
C GLY A 95 -7.08 7.49 -10.49
N ARG A 96 -7.39 7.04 -11.71
CA ARG A 96 -8.66 7.33 -12.39
C ARG A 96 -9.86 6.82 -11.59
N CYS A 97 -9.84 5.55 -11.18
CA CYS A 97 -10.90 4.97 -10.34
C CYS A 97 -11.00 5.69 -8.99
N ARG A 98 -9.87 6.12 -8.41
CA ARG A 98 -9.88 6.93 -7.18
C ARG A 98 -10.62 8.25 -7.36
N VAL A 99 -10.40 8.96 -8.46
CA VAL A 99 -11.09 10.23 -8.75
C VAL A 99 -12.59 10.01 -8.95
N ILE A 100 -12.98 8.98 -9.71
CA ILE A 100 -14.39 8.61 -9.92
C ILE A 100 -15.07 8.35 -8.58
N ARG A 101 -14.46 7.52 -7.73
CA ARG A 101 -14.97 7.24 -6.39
C ARG A 101 -15.15 8.51 -5.56
N LEU A 102 -14.15 9.39 -5.54
CA LEU A 102 -14.23 10.64 -4.78
C LEU A 102 -15.36 11.55 -5.28
N ARG A 103 -15.59 11.62 -6.60
CA ARG A 103 -16.71 12.39 -7.17
C ARG A 103 -18.05 11.80 -6.76
N ARG A 104 -18.20 10.46 -6.82
CA ARG A 104 -19.40 9.75 -6.38
C ARG A 104 -19.69 10.01 -4.90
N LEU A 105 -18.69 9.80 -4.03
CA LEU A 105 -18.83 10.02 -2.59
C LEU A 105 -19.16 11.47 -2.25
N LYS A 106 -18.58 12.45 -2.96
CA LYS A 106 -18.94 13.87 -2.80
C LYS A 106 -20.39 14.14 -3.22
N GLY A 107 -20.87 13.50 -4.29
CA GLY A 107 -22.26 13.59 -4.71
C GLY A 107 -23.23 12.99 -3.69
N GLU A 108 -22.89 11.83 -3.13
CA GLU A 108 -23.65 11.17 -2.06
C GLU A 108 -23.68 12.00 -0.77
N ALA A 109 -22.53 12.55 -0.36
CA ALA A 109 -22.45 13.42 0.82
C ALA A 109 -23.34 14.67 0.69
N LYS A 110 -23.32 15.33 -0.48
CA LYS A 110 -24.21 16.47 -0.75
C LYS A 110 -25.68 16.10 -0.72
N LYS A 111 -26.06 14.93 -1.26
CA LYS A 111 -27.44 14.44 -1.19
C LYS A 111 -27.86 14.24 0.26
N LEU A 112 -27.04 13.58 1.07
CA LEU A 112 -27.31 13.36 2.49
C LEU A 112 -27.44 14.67 3.29
N GLU A 113 -26.63 15.67 2.96
CA GLU A 113 -26.70 17.02 3.55
C GLU A 113 -28.03 17.71 3.20
N ILE A 114 -28.43 17.68 1.93
CA ILE A 114 -29.72 18.23 1.49
C ILE A 114 -30.89 17.48 2.15
N ASP A 115 -30.81 16.15 2.26
CA ASP A 115 -31.84 15.34 2.92
C ASP A 115 -31.94 15.64 4.42
N ALA A 116 -30.82 16.00 5.08
CA ALA A 116 -30.85 16.49 6.45
C ALA A 116 -31.54 17.86 6.55
N ILE A 117 -31.17 18.81 5.68
CA ILE A 117 -31.79 20.14 5.64
C ILE A 117 -33.29 20.04 5.35
N ASN A 118 -33.70 19.19 4.41
CA ASN A 118 -35.10 19.00 4.06
C ASN A 118 -35.92 18.39 5.20
N ARG A 119 -35.31 17.49 6.00
CA ARG A 119 -35.94 16.98 7.23
C ARG A 119 -36.18 18.08 8.25
N ASP A 120 -35.26 19.01 8.40
CA ASP A 120 -35.44 20.13 9.32
C ASP A 120 -36.43 21.18 8.80
N ARG A 121 -36.42 21.45 7.50
CA ARG A 121 -37.41 22.33 6.84
C ARG A 121 -38.83 21.79 6.96
N ALA A 122 -39.02 20.47 6.84
CA ALA A 122 -40.32 19.83 7.01
C ALA A 122 -40.90 20.07 8.42
N LYS A 123 -40.06 20.08 9.46
CA LYS A 123 -40.49 20.40 10.84
C LYS A 123 -40.96 21.86 10.97
N LEU A 124 -40.40 22.75 10.16
CA LEU A 124 -40.72 24.18 10.13
C LEU A 124 -41.87 24.52 9.17
N GLY A 125 -42.47 23.54 8.48
CA GLY A 125 -43.51 23.76 7.48
C GLY A 125 -43.01 24.42 6.19
N LEU A 126 -41.70 24.42 5.95
CA LEU A 126 -41.08 25.01 4.77
C LEU A 126 -40.96 23.98 3.64
N PRO A 127 -41.15 24.39 2.36
CA PRO A 127 -41.01 23.48 1.23
C PRO A 127 -39.56 22.98 1.08
N PRO A 128 -39.35 21.75 0.56
CA PRO A 128 -38.02 21.18 0.39
C PRO A 128 -37.20 21.94 -0.67
N LEU A 129 -35.88 21.90 -0.52
CA LEU A 129 -34.95 22.40 -1.52
C LEU A 129 -34.88 21.39 -2.67
N GLU A 130 -35.28 21.82 -3.87
CA GLU A 130 -35.12 21.03 -5.09
C GLU A 130 -33.64 20.97 -5.51
N ARG A 131 -33.26 19.82 -6.07
CA ARG A 131 -31.88 19.43 -6.35
C ARG A 131 -31.15 20.54 -7.13
N LEU A 132 -30.03 21.02 -6.59
CA LEU A 132 -28.96 21.52 -7.45
C LEU A 132 -28.54 20.34 -8.33
N ALA A 133 -29.06 20.29 -9.56
CA ALA A 133 -28.65 19.32 -10.56
C ALA A 133 -27.13 19.34 -10.61
N VAL A 134 -26.50 18.25 -10.22
CA VAL A 134 -25.06 18.09 -10.37
C VAL A 134 -24.83 18.13 -11.88
N PRO A 135 -24.12 19.13 -12.45
CA PRO A 135 -23.79 19.06 -13.85
C PRO A 135 -22.94 17.79 -14.04
N SER A 136 -23.47 16.85 -14.81
CA SER A 136 -22.78 15.65 -15.24
C SER A 136 -21.66 16.05 -16.21
N HIS A 137 -20.58 16.65 -15.70
CA HIS A 137 -19.36 16.84 -16.47
C HIS A 137 -18.69 15.47 -16.65
N GLY A 138 -19.03 14.82 -17.77
CA GLY A 138 -18.42 13.56 -18.16
C GLY A 138 -19.10 12.83 -19.33
N GLN A 139 -19.59 13.54 -20.34
CA GLN A 139 -19.59 13.02 -21.71
C GLN A 139 -18.42 13.70 -22.42
N SER A 140 -17.43 12.89 -22.79
CA SER A 140 -16.36 13.24 -23.71
C SER A 140 -16.20 11.99 -24.54
N ASP A 141 -16.49 12.12 -25.83
CA ASP A 141 -16.32 11.09 -26.85
C ASP A 141 -14.91 10.47 -26.84
#